data_AF-A0A537V0U6-F1
#
_entry.id   AF-A0A537V0U6-F1
#
_cell.length_a   1.000
_cell.length_b   1.000
_cell.length_c   1.000
_cell.angle_alpha   90.00
_cell.angle_beta   90.00
_cell.angle_gamma   90.00
#
_symmetry.space_group_name_H-M   'P 1'
#
loop_
_entity.id
_entity.type
_entity.pdbx_description
1 polymer ?
#
loop_
_entity_poly.entity_id
_entity_poly.type
_entity_poly.pdbx_seq_one_letter_code
_entity_poly.pdbx_strand_id
1 'polypeptide(L)'
;MSETVGTAGFLDTFRARGAAIADACTRCGDCFRACPMIEPAGLAAADPEEVTGAIVDLITGGTGNADAIRWADVCSGSGNCIP
;
A
#
# COMPACT_ATOMS: atom_id res chain seq x y z
N MET A 1 17.56 20.08 -22.81
CA MET A 1 17.68 19.98 -21.33
C MET A 1 16.32 20.22 -20.64
N SER A 2 15.22 19.66 -21.18
CA SER A 2 13.86 19.88 -20.63
C SER A 2 13.06 18.59 -20.43
N GLU A 3 13.49 17.45 -20.98
CA GLU A 3 12.74 16.18 -20.89
C GLU A 3 13.20 15.31 -19.70
N THR A 4 14.49 15.37 -19.31
CA THR A 4 15.03 14.56 -18.20
C THR A 4 14.65 15.11 -16.81
N VAL A 5 14.41 16.43 -16.69
CA VAL A 5 13.89 17.06 -15.46
C VAL A 5 12.43 16.68 -15.21
N GLY A 6 11.68 16.26 -16.24
CA GLY A 6 10.28 15.86 -16.11
C GLY A 6 10.09 14.50 -15.43
N THR A 7 10.77 13.45 -15.92
CA THR A 7 10.55 12.08 -15.41
C THR A 7 11.30 11.80 -14.11
N ALA A 8 12.58 12.18 -13.99
CA ALA A 8 13.35 11.94 -12.76
C ALA A 8 12.74 12.69 -11.57
N GLY A 9 12.41 13.98 -11.77
CA GLY A 9 11.74 14.78 -10.74
C GLY A 9 10.35 14.26 -10.38
N PHE A 10 9.58 13.76 -11.35
CA PHE A 10 8.30 13.11 -11.08
C PHE A 10 8.46 11.85 -10.21
N LEU A 11 9.40 10.97 -10.56
CA LEU A 11 9.64 9.73 -9.80
C LEU A 11 10.10 10.02 -8.37
N ASP A 12 10.96 11.01 -8.17
CA ASP A 12 11.42 11.40 -6.84
C ASP A 12 10.27 11.98 -6.01
N THR A 13 9.42 12.81 -6.63
CA THR A 13 8.21 13.33 -5.97
C THR A 13 7.27 12.19 -5.60
N PHE A 14 7.00 11.26 -6.53
CA PHE A 14 6.13 10.11 -6.29
C PHE A 14 6.62 9.24 -5.13
N ARG A 15 7.93 8.94 -5.09
CA ARG A 15 8.55 8.20 -3.99
C ARG A 15 8.44 8.95 -2.66
N ALA A 16 8.73 10.25 -2.65
CA ALA A 16 8.61 11.07 -1.45
C ALA A 16 7.18 11.12 -0.90
N ARG A 17 6.18 11.18 -1.78
CA ARG A 17 4.76 11.10 -1.39
C ARG A 17 4.41 9.71 -0.84
N GLY A 18 4.88 8.64 -1.46
CA GLY A 18 4.70 7.28 -0.97
C GLY A 18 5.28 7.09 0.43
N ALA A 19 6.52 7.55 0.65
CA ALA A 19 7.16 7.51 1.96
C ALA A 19 6.38 8.29 3.03
N ALA A 20 5.94 9.52 2.71
CA ALA A 20 5.15 10.33 3.64
C ALA A 20 3.80 9.69 4.01
N ILE A 21 3.16 8.97 3.07
CA ILE A 21 1.92 8.23 3.34
C ILE A 21 2.21 7.03 4.25
N ALA A 22 3.28 6.29 3.99
CA ALA A 22 3.69 5.16 4.83
C ALA A 22 4.03 5.60 6.26
N ASP A 23 4.76 6.71 6.42
CA ASP A 23 5.12 7.29 7.72
C ASP A 23 3.90 7.77 8.51
N ALA A 24 2.85 8.24 7.84
CA ALA A 24 1.60 8.66 8.46
C ALA A 24 0.69 7.49 8.85
N CYS A 25 1.01 6.26 8.42
CA CYS A 25 0.16 5.11 8.68
C CYS A 25 0.11 4.78 10.18
N THR A 26 -1.10 4.78 10.73
CA THR A 26 -1.36 4.42 12.14
C THR A 26 -1.52 2.92 12.36
N ARG A 27 -1.46 2.13 11.28
CA ARG A 27 -1.73 0.68 11.28
C ARG A 27 -3.16 0.30 11.72
N CYS A 28 -4.12 1.22 11.60
CA CYS A 28 -5.50 1.02 12.07
C CYS A 28 -6.33 -0.03 11.32
N GLY A 29 -5.90 -0.47 10.13
CA GLY A 29 -6.63 -1.47 9.35
C GLY A 29 -7.75 -0.95 8.44
N ASP A 30 -8.07 0.35 8.45
CA ASP A 30 -9.23 0.86 7.70
C ASP A 30 -9.07 0.75 6.18
N CYS A 31 -7.84 0.91 5.68
CA CYS A 31 -7.51 0.69 4.28
C CYS A 31 -7.81 -0.75 3.84
N PHE A 32 -7.54 -1.73 4.72
CA PHE A 32 -7.84 -3.13 4.48
C PHE A 32 -9.35 -3.36 4.45
N ARG A 33 -10.09 -2.84 5.44
CA ARG A 33 -11.55 -2.96 5.52
C ARG A 33 -12.29 -2.32 4.34
N ALA A 34 -11.76 -1.22 3.80
CA ALA A 34 -12.35 -0.52 2.65
C ALA A 34 -12.06 -1.19 1.30
N CYS A 35 -11.10 -2.10 1.24
CA CYS A 35 -10.64 -2.67 -0.02
C CYS A 35 -11.66 -3.66 -0.60
N PRO A 36 -12.12 -3.49 -1.86
CA PRO A 36 -13.08 -4.41 -2.47
C PRO A 36 -12.48 -5.79 -2.78
N MET A 37 -11.16 -5.95 -2.63
CA MET A 37 -10.45 -7.18 -2.99
C MET A 37 -10.27 -8.15 -1.82
N ILE A 38 -10.62 -7.79 -0.58
CA ILE A 38 -10.42 -8.67 0.59
C ILE A 38 -11.12 -10.03 0.42
N GLU A 39 -12.40 -10.00 0.10
CA GLU A 39 -13.21 -11.21 -0.11
C GLU A 39 -12.74 -12.02 -1.32
N PRO A 40 -12.59 -11.44 -2.54
CA PRO A 40 -12.01 -12.15 -3.68
C PRO A 40 -10.58 -12.69 -3.44
N ALA A 41 -9.84 -12.09 -2.51
CA ALA A 41 -8.49 -12.53 -2.15
C ALA A 41 -8.47 -13.74 -1.21
N GLY A 42 -9.60 -14.08 -0.58
CA GLY A 42 -9.66 -15.06 0.50
C GLY A 42 -9.09 -14.54 1.81
N LEU A 43 -9.07 -13.22 2.02
CA LEU A 43 -8.46 -12.56 3.19
C LEU A 43 -9.48 -12.09 4.23
N ALA A 44 -10.76 -12.46 4.08
CA ALA A 44 -11.85 -12.01 4.95
C ALA A 44 -11.66 -12.31 6.44
N ALA A 45 -10.92 -13.37 6.76
CA ALA A 45 -10.62 -13.80 8.12
C ALA A 45 -9.30 -13.24 8.68
N ALA A 46 -8.52 -12.52 7.88
CA ALA A 46 -7.24 -11.97 8.31
C ALA A 46 -7.45 -10.77 9.25
N ASP A 47 -6.50 -10.54 10.17
CA ASP A 47 -6.53 -9.38 11.04
C ASP A 47 -6.20 -8.10 10.25
N PRO A 48 -7.13 -7.13 10.15
CA PRO A 48 -6.89 -5.92 9.37
C PRO A 48 -5.69 -5.10 9.83
N GLU A 49 -5.41 -5.04 11.14
CA GLU A 49 -4.31 -4.26 11.69
C GLU A 49 -2.98 -4.96 11.42
N GLU A 50 -2.93 -6.28 11.59
CA GLU A 50 -1.73 -7.07 11.29
C GLU A 50 -1.36 -6.98 9.80
N VAL A 51 -2.31 -7.23 8.91
CA VAL A 51 -2.07 -7.19 7.46
C VAL A 51 -1.72 -5.77 6.99
N THR A 52 -2.36 -4.76 7.58
CA THR A 52 -2.03 -3.35 7.27
C THR A 52 -0.64 -2.97 7.79
N GLY A 53 -0.23 -3.46 8.96
CA GLY A 53 1.15 -3.28 9.42
C GLY A 53 2.14 -3.94 8.46
N ALA A 54 1.87 -5.18 8.06
CA ALA A 54 2.72 -5.95 7.19
C ALA A 54 2.83 -5.37 5.76
N ILE A 55 1.76 -4.76 5.20
CA ILE A 55 1.85 -4.09 3.89
C ILE A 55 2.73 -2.84 3.97
N VAL A 56 2.67 -2.08 5.07
CA VAL A 56 3.53 -0.91 5.28
C VAL A 56 4.98 -1.34 5.38
N ASP A 57 5.25 -2.43 6.11
CA ASP A 57 6.59 -2.99 6.21
C ASP A 57 7.10 -3.42 4.82
N LEU A 58 6.27 -4.09 4.01
CA LEU A 58 6.62 -4.50 2.65
C LEU A 58 7.00 -3.31 1.74
N ILE A 59 6.18 -2.26 1.71
CA ILE A 59 6.41 -1.10 0.81
C ILE A 59 7.54 -0.18 1.27
N THR A 60 7.96 -0.29 2.53
CA THR A 60 9.09 0.45 3.11
C THR A 60 10.40 -0.33 3.11
N GLY A 61 10.43 -1.52 2.48
CA GLY A 61 11.64 -2.34 2.28
C GLY A 61 11.84 -3.47 3.30
N GLY A 62 10.87 -3.70 4.17
CA GLY A 62 10.76 -4.91 4.98
C GLY A 62 10.15 -6.09 4.22
N THR A 63 9.98 -7.21 4.91
CA THR A 63 9.49 -8.46 4.31
C THR A 63 7.96 -8.55 4.23
N GLY A 64 7.24 -7.92 5.16
CA GLY A 64 5.80 -8.14 5.34
C GLY A 64 5.46 -9.58 5.77
N ASN A 65 4.21 -9.98 5.55
CA ASN A 65 3.71 -11.34 5.78
C ASN A 65 2.99 -11.87 4.53
N ALA A 66 2.60 -13.15 4.54
CA ALA A 66 1.97 -13.79 3.39
C ALA A 66 0.66 -13.11 2.96
N ASP A 67 -0.15 -12.67 3.93
CA ASP A 67 -1.43 -12.01 3.66
C ASP A 67 -1.25 -10.62 3.05
N ALA A 68 -0.25 -9.86 3.50
CA ALA A 68 0.11 -8.57 2.90
C ALA A 68 0.64 -8.72 1.47
N ILE A 69 1.49 -9.71 1.21
CA ILE A 69 1.96 -10.03 -0.15
C ILE A 69 0.76 -10.40 -1.03
N ARG A 70 -0.10 -11.30 -0.53
CA ARG A 70 -1.32 -11.72 -1.24
C ARG A 70 -2.24 -10.54 -1.53
N TRP A 71 -2.38 -9.61 -0.58
CA TRP A 71 -3.20 -8.41 -0.75
C TRP A 71 -2.62 -7.46 -1.80
N ALA A 72 -1.29 -7.26 -1.78
CA ALA A 72 -0.58 -6.47 -2.78
C ALA A 72 -0.78 -7.04 -4.20
N ASP A 73 -0.65 -8.36 -4.35
CA ASP A 73 -0.74 -9.05 -5.64
C ASP A 73 -2.10 -8.93 -6.33
N VAL A 74 -3.18 -8.65 -5.58
CA VAL A 74 -4.53 -8.44 -6.14
C VAL A 74 -5.04 -7.02 -6.04
N CYS A 75 -4.15 -6.05 -5.83
CA CYS A 75 -4.54 -4.66 -5.91
C CYS A 75 -5.18 -4.37 -7.29
N SER A 76 -6.45 -3.97 -7.28
CA SER A 76 -7.20 -3.63 -8.50
C SER A 76 -7.03 -2.19 -8.94
N GLY A 77 -6.32 -1.36 -8.15
CA GLY A 77 -6.24 0.08 -8.38
C GLY A 77 -7.54 0.84 -8.13
N SER A 78 -8.50 0.26 -7.39
CA SER A 78 -9.82 0.87 -7.14
C SER A 78 -9.79 2.23 -6.43
N GLY A 79 -8.78 2.46 -5.58
CA GLY A 79 -8.64 3.71 -4.83
C GLY A 79 -9.53 3.84 -3.58
N ASN A 80 -10.38 2.85 -3.26
CA ASN A 80 -11.30 2.93 -2.11
C ASN A 80 -10.61 3.13 -0.75
N CYS A 81 -9.35 2.71 -0.63
CA CYS A 81 -8.55 2.85 0.58
C CYS A 81 -7.78 4.18 0.67
N ILE A 82 -7.88 5.04 -0.35
CA ILE A 82 -7.21 6.34 -0.42
C ILE A 82 -8.26 7.44 -0.20
N PRO A 83 -8.08 8.31 0.82
CA PRO A 83 -8.99 9.43 1.06
C PRO A 83 -8.92 10.52 -0.02
#